data_AF-A0A7W9SKZ2-F1
#
_entry.id   AF-A0A7W9SKZ2-F1
#
_cell.length_a   1.000
_cell.length_b   1.000
_cell.length_c   1.000
_cell.angle_alpha   90.00
_cell.angle_beta   90.00
_cell.angle_gamma   90.00
#
_symmetry.space_group_name_H-M   'P 1'
#
loop_
_entity.id
_entity.type
_entity.pdbx_description
1 polymer ?
#
loop_
_entity_poly.entity_id
_entity_poly.type
_entity_poly.pdbx_seq_one_letter_code
_entity_poly.pdbx_strand_id
1 'polypeptide(L)'
;MTHCPSLQDWLDLAETRTTPARAAELQAHLESGCAACTAQQAWIGRTLAAFSQVAAPGLAETTRRALRELAAARLEARERPLWIATLLRDTRLQQAVGARGSDEGIQLRYDAGEYEIRLWAEATEVEAVEPWYLIGQVYDRATQDFLSPEAVLMVGAQGNAQTAHTENQEFHFGAVAAGTYRLAVRLPNTELLVPELTLEGV
;
A
#
# COMPACT_ATOMS: atom_id res chain seq x y z
N MET A 1 15.21 -26.24 50.84
CA MET A 1 14.70 -26.88 49.61
C MET A 1 14.49 -25.77 48.60
N THR A 2 15.50 -25.52 47.76
CA THR A 2 15.41 -24.54 46.67
C THR A 2 14.42 -25.07 45.64
N HIS A 3 13.39 -24.30 45.33
CA HIS A 3 12.41 -24.68 44.31
C HIS A 3 13.11 -24.76 42.95
N CYS A 4 12.90 -25.85 42.20
CA CYS A 4 13.48 -26.01 40.87
C CYS A 4 12.86 -24.98 39.91
N PRO A 5 13.66 -24.31 39.07
CA PRO A 5 13.14 -23.42 38.03
C PRO A 5 12.25 -24.16 37.03
N SER A 6 11.30 -23.43 36.45
CA SER A 6 10.33 -23.99 35.52
C SER A 6 10.97 -24.29 34.16
N LEU A 7 10.29 -25.10 33.33
CA LEU A 7 10.72 -25.31 31.94
C LEU A 7 10.80 -24.02 31.14
N GLN A 8 9.89 -23.09 31.37
CA GLN A 8 9.87 -21.80 30.70
C GLN A 8 11.14 -20.98 31.01
N ASP A 9 11.60 -20.97 32.27
CA ASP A 9 12.84 -20.27 32.65
C ASP A 9 14.05 -20.78 31.85
N TRP A 10 14.15 -22.09 31.64
CA TRP A 10 15.25 -22.68 30.88
C TRP A 10 15.16 -22.40 29.38
N LEU A 11 13.95 -22.34 28.82
CA LEU A 11 13.73 -21.95 27.42
C LEU A 11 14.06 -20.47 27.20
N ASP A 12 13.62 -19.60 28.10
CA ASP A 12 13.93 -18.17 28.03
C ASP A 12 15.43 -17.89 28.20
N LEU A 13 16.14 -18.72 28.98
CA LEU A 13 17.59 -18.65 29.10
C LEU A 13 18.26 -19.07 27.78
N ALA A 14 17.81 -20.17 27.18
CA ALA A 14 18.37 -20.70 25.93
C ALA A 14 18.13 -19.75 24.73
N GLU A 15 17.05 -18.98 24.74
CA GLU A 15 16.69 -18.02 23.70
C GLU A 15 17.17 -16.59 23.99
N THR A 16 17.98 -16.37 25.02
CA THR A 16 18.48 -15.03 25.43
C THR A 16 17.39 -14.02 25.78
N ARG A 17 16.20 -14.48 26.17
CA ARG A 17 15.05 -13.64 26.61
C ARG A 17 15.03 -13.38 28.12
N THR A 18 15.99 -13.96 28.84
CA THR A 18 16.11 -13.82 30.30
C THR A 18 16.93 -12.58 30.68
N THR A 19 16.57 -11.93 31.78
CA THR A 19 17.37 -10.82 32.32
C THR A 19 18.71 -11.33 32.86
N PRO A 20 19.77 -10.50 32.88
CA PRO A 20 21.09 -10.93 33.39
C PRO A 20 21.05 -11.44 34.84
N ALA A 21 20.21 -10.83 35.68
CA ALA A 21 20.03 -11.24 37.07
C ALA A 21 19.41 -12.64 37.19
N ARG A 22 18.35 -12.91 36.43
CA ARG A 22 17.69 -14.22 36.42
C ARG A 22 18.57 -15.30 35.81
N ALA A 23 19.37 -14.97 34.79
CA ALA A 23 20.34 -15.91 34.21
C ALA A 23 21.39 -16.35 35.24
N ALA A 24 21.90 -15.41 36.06
CA ALA A 24 22.83 -15.72 37.14
C ALA A 24 22.22 -16.64 38.22
N GLU A 25 20.94 -16.43 38.58
CA GLU A 25 20.23 -17.32 39.52
C GLU A 25 20.10 -18.75 38.98
N LEU A 26 19.72 -18.89 37.71
CA LEU A 26 19.60 -20.19 37.05
C LEU A 26 20.96 -20.91 36.96
N GLN A 27 22.02 -20.15 36.67
CA GLN A 27 23.39 -20.67 36.65
C GLN A 27 23.84 -21.16 38.04
N ALA A 28 23.59 -20.37 39.09
CA ALA A 28 23.87 -20.78 40.46
C ALA A 28 23.08 -22.04 40.87
N HIS A 29 21.85 -22.19 40.38
CA HIS A 29 21.05 -23.41 40.61
C HIS A 29 21.68 -24.64 39.95
N LEU A 30 22.27 -24.52 38.75
CA LEU A 30 22.99 -25.61 38.10
C LEU A 30 24.28 -25.97 38.85
N GLU A 31 25.03 -24.95 39.29
CA GLU A 31 26.26 -25.12 40.07
C GLU A 31 26.01 -25.77 41.44
N SER A 32 24.79 -25.65 41.98
CA SER A 32 24.36 -26.37 43.19
C SER A 32 24.24 -27.91 42.99
N GLY A 33 24.34 -28.40 41.75
CA GLY A 33 24.35 -29.83 41.44
C GLY A 33 22.97 -30.48 41.27
N CYS A 34 21.93 -29.69 40.94
CA CYS A 34 20.58 -30.22 40.73
C CYS A 34 20.49 -31.11 39.48
N ALA A 35 20.57 -32.43 39.66
CA ALA A 35 20.58 -33.41 38.56
C ALA A 35 19.38 -33.29 37.59
N ALA A 36 18.19 -32.96 38.10
CA ALA A 36 16.99 -32.79 37.28
C ALA A 36 17.12 -31.59 36.33
N CYS A 37 17.57 -30.44 36.84
CA CYS A 37 17.76 -29.24 36.03
C CYS A 37 18.94 -29.37 35.06
N THR A 38 20.01 -30.07 35.44
CA THR A 38 21.12 -30.40 34.53
C THR A 38 20.64 -31.25 33.35
N ALA A 39 19.83 -32.29 33.61
CA ALA A 39 19.29 -33.15 32.56
C ALA A 39 18.35 -32.37 31.62
N GLN A 40 17.53 -31.48 32.19
CA GLN A 40 16.59 -30.64 31.46
C GLN A 40 17.30 -29.62 30.55
N GLN A 41 18.31 -28.91 31.06
CA GLN A 41 19.13 -27.99 30.27
C GLN A 41 19.83 -28.72 29.11
N ALA A 42 20.39 -29.90 29.39
CA ALA A 42 21.05 -30.71 28.37
C ALA A 42 20.08 -31.18 27.28
N TRP A 43 18.83 -31.52 27.65
CA TRP A 43 17.80 -31.88 26.68
C TRP A 43 17.37 -30.70 25.79
N ILE A 44 17.15 -29.51 26.39
CA ILE A 44 16.84 -28.29 25.63
C ILE A 44 17.97 -27.96 24.65
N GLY A 45 19.22 -27.99 25.11
CA GLY A 45 20.38 -27.71 24.27
C GLY A 45 20.49 -28.65 23.08
N ARG A 46 20.31 -29.97 23.28
CA ARG A 46 20.29 -30.95 22.18
C ARG A 46 19.15 -30.71 21.19
N THR A 47 17.96 -30.37 21.71
CA THR A 47 16.76 -30.14 20.90
C THR A 47 16.92 -28.90 20.01
N LEU A 48 17.40 -27.79 20.57
CA LEU A 48 17.68 -26.57 19.81
C LEU A 48 18.80 -26.77 18.78
N ALA A 49 19.86 -27.51 19.15
CA ALA A 49 20.91 -27.85 18.21
C ALA A 49 20.38 -28.69 17.03
N ALA A 50 19.49 -29.65 17.27
CA ALA A 50 18.86 -30.43 16.22
C ALA A 50 18.00 -29.56 15.29
N PHE A 51 17.23 -28.61 15.82
CA PHE A 51 16.47 -27.66 15.00
C PHE A 51 17.36 -26.73 14.18
N SER A 52 18.51 -26.28 14.72
CA SER A 52 19.47 -25.47 13.95
C SER A 52 20.17 -26.22 12.82
N GLN A 53 20.23 -27.55 12.90
CA GLN A 53 20.79 -28.41 11.84
C GLN A 53 19.78 -28.67 10.72
N VAL A 54 18.49 -28.45 10.95
CA VAL A 54 17.48 -28.33 9.89
C VAL A 54 17.61 -26.93 9.29
N ALA A 55 18.69 -26.71 8.55
CA ALA A 55 18.85 -25.51 7.76
C ALA A 55 17.72 -25.46 6.74
N ALA A 56 16.72 -24.61 6.97
CA ALA A 56 15.92 -24.10 5.86
C ALA A 56 16.93 -23.54 4.85
N PRO A 57 16.87 -23.91 3.55
CA PRO A 57 17.81 -23.39 2.57
C PRO A 57 17.80 -21.88 2.69
N GLY A 58 18.93 -21.32 3.12
CA GLY A 58 19.05 -19.89 3.32
C GLY A 58 18.61 -19.22 2.03
N LEU A 59 17.69 -18.26 2.13
CA LEU A 59 17.24 -17.50 0.97
C LEU A 59 18.47 -17.02 0.19
N ALA A 60 18.47 -17.26 -1.12
CA ALA A 60 19.54 -16.79 -1.98
C ALA A 60 19.76 -15.29 -1.75
N GLU A 61 21.01 -14.83 -1.84
CA GLU A 61 21.31 -13.42 -1.58
C GLU A 61 20.56 -12.48 -2.53
N THR A 62 20.18 -12.97 -3.71
CA THR A 62 19.28 -12.30 -4.65
C THR A 62 17.88 -12.08 -4.06
N THR A 63 17.31 -13.09 -3.41
CA THR A 63 16.00 -12.99 -2.74
C THR A 63 16.07 -12.08 -1.52
N ARG A 64 17.15 -12.14 -0.73
CA ARG A 64 17.33 -11.22 0.41
C ARG A 64 17.48 -9.78 -0.05
N ARG A 65 18.21 -9.55 -1.13
CA ARG A 65 18.36 -8.23 -1.75
C ARG A 65 17.01 -7.71 -2.26
N ALA A 66 16.26 -8.53 -3.00
CA ALA A 66 14.92 -8.17 -3.46
C ALA A 66 13.96 -7.85 -2.30
N LEU A 67 14.03 -8.60 -1.19
CA LEU A 67 13.23 -8.32 0.01
C LEU A 67 13.68 -7.03 0.72
N ARG A 68 14.99 -6.74 0.76
CA ARG A 68 15.52 -5.48 1.29
C ARG A 68 15.14 -4.29 0.41
N GLU A 69 15.18 -4.44 -0.90
CA GLU A 69 14.74 -3.42 -1.87
C GLU A 69 13.23 -3.19 -1.76
N LEU A 70 12.44 -4.25 -1.62
CA LEU A 70 10.99 -4.15 -1.40
C LEU A 70 10.68 -3.51 -0.03
N ALA A 71 11.42 -3.87 1.01
CA ALA A 71 11.27 -3.29 2.34
C ALA A 71 11.74 -1.83 2.36
N ALA A 72 12.84 -1.50 1.70
CA ALA A 72 13.35 -0.14 1.54
C ALA A 72 12.38 0.71 0.72
N ALA A 73 11.82 0.19 -0.38
CA ALA A 73 10.76 0.87 -1.14
C ALA A 73 9.49 1.09 -0.31
N ARG A 74 9.16 0.16 0.61
CA ARG A 74 8.04 0.32 1.56
C ARG A 74 8.35 1.25 2.75
N LEU A 75 9.61 1.37 3.15
CA LEU A 75 10.08 2.30 4.19
C LEU A 75 10.31 3.72 3.64
N GLU A 76 10.72 3.83 2.37
CA GLU A 76 10.82 5.08 1.60
C GLU A 76 9.46 5.55 1.08
N ALA A 77 8.46 4.67 1.03
CA ALA A 77 7.07 5.05 1.20
C ALA A 77 6.85 5.54 2.66
N ARG A 78 7.59 6.60 3.04
CA ARG A 78 7.10 7.61 3.97
C ARG A 78 5.64 7.82 3.64
N GLU A 79 4.77 7.84 4.65
CA GLU A 79 3.37 8.23 4.52
C GLU A 79 3.30 9.47 3.63
N ARG A 80 3.03 9.26 2.34
CA ARG A 80 2.90 10.35 1.39
C ARG A 80 1.66 11.09 1.89
N PRO A 81 1.73 12.41 2.12
CA PRO A 81 0.55 13.15 2.52
C PRO A 81 -0.55 12.85 1.48
N LEU A 82 -1.73 12.52 2.00
CA LEU A 82 -2.91 12.20 1.19
C LEU A 82 -3.81 13.43 1.13
N TRP A 83 -4.04 13.94 -0.07
CA TRP A 83 -5.00 15.01 -0.31
C TRP A 83 -6.31 14.42 -0.83
N ILE A 84 -7.39 14.62 -0.09
CA ILE A 84 -8.73 14.21 -0.52
C ILE A 84 -9.30 15.34 -1.38
N ALA A 85 -9.54 15.02 -2.64
CA ALA A 85 -9.96 15.97 -3.65
C ALA A 85 -11.47 16.25 -3.56
N THR A 86 -11.85 17.52 -3.70
CA THR A 86 -13.25 17.99 -3.68
C THR A 86 -13.66 18.50 -5.05
N LEU A 87 -14.85 18.12 -5.53
CA LEU A 87 -15.35 18.56 -6.84
C LEU A 87 -15.59 20.08 -6.85
N LEU A 88 -14.92 20.80 -7.75
CA LEU A 88 -15.09 22.24 -7.99
C LEU A 88 -16.04 22.53 -9.14
N ARG A 89 -15.97 21.73 -10.21
CA ARG A 89 -16.75 21.95 -11.42
C ARG A 89 -17.16 20.62 -12.04
N ASP A 90 -18.41 20.57 -12.48
CA ASP A 90 -18.97 19.51 -13.29
C ASP A 90 -19.81 20.16 -14.40
N THR A 91 -19.46 19.91 -15.67
CA THR A 91 -20.18 20.50 -16.80
C THR A 91 -21.57 19.91 -16.99
N ARG A 92 -21.87 18.71 -16.48
CA ARG A 92 -23.24 18.15 -16.52
C ARG A 92 -24.26 19.02 -15.80
N LEU A 93 -23.82 19.71 -14.75
CA LEU A 93 -24.67 20.58 -13.94
C LEU A 93 -24.88 21.97 -14.54
N GLN A 94 -24.14 22.32 -15.61
CA GLN A 94 -24.25 23.60 -16.30
C GLN A 94 -25.07 23.41 -17.58
N GLN A 95 -26.40 23.55 -17.50
CA GLN A 95 -27.24 23.54 -18.70
C GLN A 95 -26.85 24.71 -19.62
N ALA A 96 -26.23 24.41 -20.76
CA ALA A 96 -25.96 25.39 -21.79
C ALA A 96 -27.28 25.83 -22.43
N VAL A 97 -27.76 27.02 -22.06
CA VAL A 97 -28.91 27.64 -22.72
C VAL A 97 -28.50 27.98 -24.16
N GLY A 98 -28.84 27.12 -25.12
CA GLY A 98 -28.69 27.38 -26.55
C GLY A 98 -27.78 26.44 -27.35
N ALA A 99 -27.16 25.42 -26.74
CA ALA A 99 -26.39 24.42 -27.50
C ALA A 99 -27.33 23.39 -28.15
N ARG A 100 -27.42 23.41 -29.49
CA ARG A 100 -28.04 22.33 -30.27
C ARG A 100 -26.91 21.58 -30.99
N GLY A 101 -26.52 20.41 -30.47
CA GLY A 101 -25.75 19.43 -31.23
C GLY A 101 -24.70 18.65 -30.43
N SER A 102 -24.88 17.32 -30.44
CA SER A 102 -23.95 16.18 -30.24
C SER A 102 -23.11 16.10 -28.96
N ASP A 103 -23.46 15.13 -28.11
CA ASP A 103 -22.62 14.39 -27.14
C ASP A 103 -21.30 15.05 -26.74
N GLU A 104 -21.40 16.15 -26.00
CA GLU A 104 -20.27 16.89 -25.50
C GLU A 104 -19.65 16.15 -24.30
N GLY A 105 -18.37 15.77 -24.42
CA GLY A 105 -17.62 15.16 -23.31
C GLY A 105 -17.70 15.99 -22.01
N ILE A 106 -17.75 15.29 -20.88
CA ILE A 106 -17.89 15.88 -19.55
C ILE A 106 -16.53 16.38 -19.08
N GLN A 107 -16.48 17.58 -18.49
CA GLN A 107 -15.31 18.09 -17.80
C GLN A 107 -15.55 18.17 -16.30
N LEU A 108 -14.65 17.57 -15.53
CA LEU A 108 -14.65 17.61 -14.08
C LEU A 108 -13.35 18.26 -13.58
N ARG A 109 -13.46 19.12 -12.56
CA ARG A 109 -12.30 19.70 -11.87
C ARG A 109 -12.39 19.42 -10.39
N TYR A 110 -11.33 18.92 -9.80
CA TYR A 110 -11.25 18.63 -8.37
C TYR A 110 -10.12 19.42 -7.72
N ASP A 111 -10.41 20.03 -6.57
CA ASP A 111 -9.46 20.70 -5.69
C ASP A 111 -8.82 19.70 -4.73
N ALA A 112 -7.49 19.62 -4.70
CA ALA A 112 -6.75 18.81 -3.76
C ALA A 112 -5.66 19.65 -3.06
N GLY A 113 -6.07 20.82 -2.53
CA GLY A 113 -5.17 21.76 -1.87
C GLY A 113 -4.26 22.49 -2.86
N GLU A 114 -2.97 22.11 -2.87
CA GLU A 114 -1.97 22.69 -3.78
C GLU A 114 -2.11 22.17 -5.21
N TYR A 115 -2.88 21.10 -5.40
CA TYR A 115 -3.08 20.45 -6.68
C TYR A 115 -4.52 20.60 -7.16
N GLU A 116 -4.68 20.52 -8.48
CA GLU A 116 -5.98 20.39 -9.13
C GLU A 116 -5.97 19.20 -10.08
N ILE A 117 -6.96 18.32 -9.96
CA ILE A 117 -7.16 17.22 -10.91
C ILE A 117 -8.20 17.68 -11.93
N ARG A 118 -7.83 17.65 -13.21
CA ARG A 118 -8.74 17.94 -14.32
C ARG A 118 -9.03 16.64 -15.05
N LEU A 119 -10.30 16.31 -15.21
CA LEU A 119 -10.74 15.14 -15.95
C LEU A 119 -11.61 15.58 -17.12
N TRP A 120 -11.45 14.87 -18.23
CA TRP A 120 -12.34 14.91 -19.37
C TRP A 120 -12.78 13.49 -19.70
N ALA A 121 -14.08 13.29 -19.87
CA ALA A 121 -14.67 11.99 -20.14
C ALA A 121 -15.57 12.07 -21.37
N GLU A 122 -15.40 11.15 -22.31
CA GLU A 122 -16.21 11.03 -23.52
C GLU A 122 -16.85 9.65 -23.59
N ALA A 123 -18.14 9.57 -23.89
CA ALA A 123 -18.79 8.31 -24.16
C ALA A 123 -18.34 7.80 -25.54
N THR A 124 -17.81 6.57 -25.61
CA THR A 124 -17.43 5.99 -26.90
C THR A 124 -18.59 5.21 -27.50
N GLU A 125 -18.90 5.45 -28.77
CA GLU A 125 -19.99 4.75 -29.50
C GLU A 125 -19.62 3.30 -29.92
N VAL A 126 -18.42 2.83 -29.57
CA VAL A 126 -17.78 1.69 -30.26
C VAL A 126 -18.32 0.32 -29.83
N GLU A 127 -18.95 0.18 -28.65
CA GLU A 127 -19.54 -1.08 -28.20
C GLU A 127 -20.85 -0.87 -27.41
N ALA A 128 -21.78 -1.82 -27.49
CA ALA A 128 -23.14 -1.78 -26.94
C ALA A 128 -23.27 -1.66 -25.40
N VAL A 129 -22.17 -1.35 -24.71
CA VAL A 129 -22.08 -1.13 -23.26
C VAL A 129 -21.21 0.10 -23.05
N GLU A 130 -21.71 1.28 -23.46
CA GLU A 130 -21.05 2.60 -23.46
C GLU A 130 -19.79 2.70 -22.57
N PRO A 131 -18.60 2.37 -23.12
CA PRO A 131 -17.36 2.55 -22.39
C PRO A 131 -16.94 4.02 -22.51
N TRP A 132 -16.77 4.67 -21.37
CA TRP A 132 -16.19 5.99 -21.28
C TRP A 132 -14.70 5.93 -21.58
N TYR A 133 -14.21 6.89 -22.38
CA TYR A 133 -12.81 7.24 -22.45
C TYR A 133 -12.54 8.38 -21.47
N LEU A 134 -11.61 8.18 -20.53
CA LEU A 134 -11.29 9.15 -19.49
C LEU A 134 -9.85 9.62 -19.64
N ILE A 135 -9.65 10.92 -19.80
CA ILE A 135 -8.35 11.60 -19.76
C ILE A 135 -8.29 12.41 -18.47
N GLY A 136 -7.13 12.42 -17.82
CA GLY A 136 -6.89 13.31 -16.69
C GLY A 136 -5.50 13.92 -16.68
N GLN A 137 -5.42 15.06 -16.00
CA GLN A 137 -4.20 15.82 -15.78
C GLN A 137 -4.15 16.30 -14.33
N VAL A 138 -2.94 16.44 -13.80
CA VAL A 138 -2.70 17.04 -12.49
C VAL A 138 -1.99 18.37 -12.68
N TYR A 139 -2.59 19.44 -12.19
CA TYR A 139 -2.03 20.79 -12.21
C TYR A 139 -1.51 21.15 -10.83
N ASP A 140 -0.25 21.58 -10.76
CA ASP A 140 0.39 22.09 -9.55
C ASP A 140 0.25 23.62 -9.52
N ARG A 141 -0.43 24.15 -8.50
CA ARG A 141 -0.69 25.58 -8.38
C ARG A 141 0.54 26.37 -7.96
N ALA A 142 1.50 25.74 -7.27
CA ALA A 142 2.70 26.40 -6.81
C ALA A 142 3.68 26.61 -7.96
N THR A 143 3.86 25.61 -8.82
CA THR A 143 4.73 25.70 -10.00
C THR A 143 4.03 26.24 -11.24
N GLN A 144 2.69 26.26 -11.21
CA GLN A 144 1.82 26.62 -12.35
C GLN A 144 1.98 25.71 -13.57
N ASP A 145 2.35 24.45 -13.35
CA ASP A 145 2.64 23.47 -14.39
C ASP A 145 1.82 22.18 -14.21
N PHE A 146 1.80 21.34 -15.25
CA PHE A 146 1.25 20.01 -15.15
C PHE A 146 2.31 19.02 -14.63
N LEU A 147 1.84 17.98 -13.93
CA LEU A 147 2.68 16.94 -13.38
C LEU A 147 2.36 15.61 -14.05
N SER A 148 3.39 14.84 -14.38
CA SER A 148 3.25 13.43 -14.75
C SER A 148 3.09 12.58 -13.49
N PRO A 149 1.94 11.88 -13.30
CA PRO A 149 1.80 10.95 -12.20
C PRO A 149 2.75 9.75 -12.33
N GLU A 150 3.21 9.21 -11.20
CA GLU A 150 3.95 7.95 -11.16
C GLU A 150 3.02 6.75 -11.39
N ALA A 151 1.79 6.85 -10.90
CA ALA A 151 0.74 5.85 -11.08
C ALA A 151 -0.64 6.49 -10.90
N VAL A 152 -1.63 5.95 -11.61
CA VAL A 152 -3.04 6.31 -11.43
C VAL A 152 -3.85 5.04 -11.37
N LEU A 153 -4.62 4.88 -10.30
CA LEU A 153 -5.46 3.72 -10.05
C LEU A 153 -6.91 4.17 -9.90
N MET A 154 -7.81 3.54 -10.64
CA MET A 154 -9.25 3.74 -10.50
C MET A 154 -9.89 2.45 -10.01
N VAL A 155 -10.69 2.53 -8.94
CA VAL A 155 -11.34 1.38 -8.30
C VAL A 155 -12.85 1.60 -8.29
N GLY A 156 -13.60 0.75 -8.98
CA GLY A 156 -15.06 0.79 -8.99
C GLY A 156 -15.68 0.25 -7.69
N ALA A 157 -16.97 0.50 -7.50
CA ALA A 157 -17.72 0.07 -6.32
C ALA A 157 -17.68 -1.45 -6.08
N GLN A 158 -17.55 -2.25 -7.14
CA GLN A 158 -17.44 -3.73 -7.06
C GLN A 158 -15.99 -4.21 -6.80
N GLY A 159 -15.04 -3.30 -6.61
CA GLY A 159 -13.63 -3.61 -6.36
C GLY A 159 -12.82 -3.92 -7.62
N ASN A 160 -13.40 -3.79 -8.81
CA ASN A 160 -12.67 -3.82 -10.06
C ASN A 160 -11.71 -2.64 -10.13
N ALA A 161 -10.42 -2.92 -10.35
CA ALA A 161 -9.38 -1.92 -10.41
C ALA A 161 -8.83 -1.80 -11.84
N GLN A 162 -8.56 -0.58 -12.27
CA GLN A 162 -7.92 -0.26 -13.54
C GLN A 162 -6.74 0.69 -13.30
N THR A 163 -5.66 0.50 -14.04
CA THR A 163 -4.50 1.40 -14.01
C THR A 163 -4.48 2.22 -15.29
N ALA A 164 -4.22 3.52 -15.18
CA ALA A 164 -4.14 4.37 -16.36
C ALA A 164 -2.82 4.17 -17.12
N HIS A 165 -2.86 4.37 -18.43
CA HIS A 165 -1.66 4.67 -19.21
C HIS A 165 -1.28 6.14 -19.01
N THR A 166 -0.01 6.46 -18.79
CA THR A 166 0.45 7.86 -18.60
C THR A 166 1.41 8.26 -19.71
N GLU A 167 1.11 9.36 -20.39
CA GLU A 167 1.91 9.90 -21.49
C GLU A 167 1.72 11.43 -21.56
N ASN A 168 2.78 12.19 -21.89
CA ASN A 168 2.68 13.65 -22.08
C ASN A 168 2.03 14.42 -20.92
N GLN A 169 2.24 14.00 -19.66
CA GLN A 169 1.63 14.58 -18.45
C GLN A 169 0.11 14.35 -18.32
N GLU A 170 -0.44 13.47 -19.15
CA GLU A 170 -1.81 13.01 -19.14
C GLU A 170 -1.88 11.56 -18.70
N PHE A 171 -2.99 11.17 -18.09
CA PHE A 171 -3.31 9.77 -17.81
C PHE A 171 -4.63 9.39 -18.47
N HIS A 172 -4.70 8.17 -19.01
CA HIS A 172 -5.79 7.72 -19.87
C HIS A 172 -6.34 6.37 -19.40
N PHE A 173 -7.66 6.27 -19.39
CA PHE A 173 -8.39 5.01 -19.30
C PHE A 173 -9.19 4.80 -20.58
N GLY A 174 -8.89 3.72 -21.30
CA GLY A 174 -9.40 3.44 -22.64
C GLY A 174 -10.87 3.04 -22.70
N ALA A 175 -11.34 2.27 -21.71
CA ALA A 175 -12.69 1.71 -21.69
C ALA A 175 -13.18 1.56 -20.24
N VAL A 176 -13.93 2.56 -19.77
CA VAL A 176 -14.44 2.61 -18.41
C VAL A 176 -15.95 2.45 -18.45
N ALA A 177 -16.48 1.40 -17.84
CA ALA A 177 -17.92 1.25 -17.73
C ALA A 177 -18.56 2.44 -16.99
N ALA A 178 -19.85 2.69 -17.22
CA ALA A 178 -20.60 3.59 -16.35
C ALA A 178 -20.62 3.05 -14.90
N GLY A 179 -20.48 3.96 -13.94
CA GLY A 179 -20.51 3.64 -12.52
C GLY A 179 -19.80 4.67 -11.64
N THR A 180 -19.69 4.34 -10.36
CA THR A 180 -18.99 5.14 -9.36
C THR A 180 -17.63 4.54 -9.04
N TYR A 181 -16.63 5.40 -9.00
CA TYR A 181 -15.23 5.06 -8.86
C TYR A 181 -14.55 5.91 -7.78
N ARG A 182 -13.48 5.35 -7.22
CA ARG A 182 -12.44 6.09 -6.50
C ARG A 182 -11.23 6.21 -7.41
N LEU A 183 -10.68 7.41 -7.54
CA LEU A 183 -9.47 7.65 -8.32
C LEU A 183 -8.32 8.04 -7.39
N ALA A 184 -7.27 7.24 -7.36
CA ALA A 184 -6.04 7.53 -6.64
C ALA A 184 -4.95 7.91 -7.63
N VAL A 185 -4.33 9.07 -7.43
CA VAL A 185 -3.24 9.60 -8.24
C VAL A 185 -1.99 9.68 -7.38
N ARG A 186 -0.93 9.00 -7.79
CA ARG A 186 0.34 8.98 -7.10
C ARG A 186 1.31 9.96 -7.76
N LEU A 187 1.78 10.93 -7.00
CA LEU A 187 2.85 11.86 -7.37
C LEU A 187 4.13 11.52 -6.57
N PRO A 188 5.32 11.99 -6.98
CA PRO A 188 6.57 11.66 -6.29
C PRO A 188 6.57 11.90 -4.78
N ASN A 189 5.91 12.98 -4.34
CA ASN A 189 5.95 13.43 -2.95
C ASN A 189 4.60 13.34 -2.21
N THR A 190 3.51 12.95 -2.90
CA THR A 190 2.15 12.99 -2.33
C THR A 190 1.22 12.01 -3.05
N GLU A 191 0.05 11.75 -2.47
CA GLU A 191 -1.04 11.04 -3.14
C GLU A 191 -2.29 11.92 -3.13
N LEU A 192 -3.04 11.90 -4.24
CA LEU A 192 -4.32 12.59 -4.39
C LEU A 192 -5.42 11.54 -4.51
N LEU A 193 -6.54 11.75 -3.83
CA LEU A 193 -7.69 10.83 -3.86
C LEU A 193 -8.96 11.58 -4.22
N VAL A 194 -9.55 11.24 -5.36
CA VAL A 194 -10.96 11.56 -5.64
C VAL A 194 -11.82 10.46 -4.99
N PRO A 195 -12.56 10.75 -3.92
CA PRO A 195 -13.31 9.73 -3.18
C PRO A 195 -14.55 9.25 -3.92
N GLU A 196 -15.07 10.06 -4.85
CA GLU A 196 -16.25 9.73 -5.65
C GLU A 196 -16.15 10.40 -7.03
N LEU A 197 -16.04 9.55 -8.05
CA LEU A 197 -16.08 9.90 -9.47
C LEU A 197 -17.20 9.09 -10.10
N THR A 198 -18.25 9.77 -10.57
CA THR A 198 -19.39 9.12 -11.22
C THR A 198 -19.33 9.36 -12.72
N LEU A 199 -19.33 8.27 -13.49
CA LEU A 199 -19.46 8.25 -14.93
C LEU A 199 -20.82 7.62 -15.26
N GLU A 200 -21.73 8.38 -15.84
CA GLU A 200 -23.08 7.92 -16.16
C GLU A 200 -23.51 8.54 -17.48
N GLY A 201 -24.20 7.75 -18.31
CA GLY A 201 -24.80 8.23 -19.55
C GLY A 201 -25.75 9.39 -19.28
N VAL A 202 -25.75 10.38 -20.16
CA VAL A 202 -26.64 11.55 -20.09
C VAL A 202 -28.04 11.17 -20.55
#